data_AF-A0A0Q6S895-F1
#
_entry.id   AF-A0A0Q6S895-F1
#
_cell.length_a   1.000
_cell.length_b   1.000
_cell.length_c   1.000
_cell.angle_alpha   90.00
_cell.angle_beta   90.00
_cell.angle_gamma   90.00
#
_symmetry.space_group_name_H-M   'P 1'
#
loop_
_entity.id
_entity.type
_entity.pdbx_description
1 polymer ?
#
loop_
_entity_poly.entity_id
_entity_poly.type
_entity_poly.pdbx_seq_one_letter_code
_entity_poly.pdbx_strand_id
1 'polypeptide(L)' 'MPLSWSQVKTELNPKRFTIRTVPNLLKKSTAWQDCCDGQRPLEQAIKRFAKSRNAAACGQLAPAIEQWK' A
#
# COMPACT_ATOMS: atom_id res chain seq x y z
N MET A 1 -3.41 -15.24 -0.91
CA MET A 1 -4.74 -15.09 -1.52
C MET A 1 -4.83 -13.69 -2.10
N PRO A 2 -4.89 -13.51 -3.43
CA PRO A 2 -5.04 -12.20 -4.03
C PRO A 2 -6.50 -11.73 -3.88
N LEU A 3 -6.67 -10.51 -3.39
CA LEU A 3 -7.98 -9.87 -3.14
C LEU A 3 -8.07 -8.58 -3.94
N SER A 4 -9.25 -8.27 -4.46
CA SER A 4 -9.52 -6.96 -5.06
C SER A 4 -9.65 -5.89 -3.98
N TRP A 5 -9.42 -4.62 -4.33
CA TRP A 5 -9.48 -3.56 -3.32
C TRP A 5 -10.86 -3.44 -2.68
N SER A 6 -11.92 -3.70 -3.46
CA SER A 6 -13.31 -3.78 -3.00
C SER A 6 -13.59 -4.86 -1.95
N GLN A 7 -12.73 -5.88 -1.85
CA GLN A 7 -12.86 -6.98 -0.89
C GLN A 7 -12.13 -6.70 0.43
N VAL A 8 -11.25 -5.70 0.49
CA VAL A 8 -10.55 -5.36 1.74
C VAL A 8 -11.41 -4.40 2.54
N LYS A 9 -12.03 -4.94 3.59
CA LYS A 9 -12.92 -4.25 4.52
C LYS A 9 -12.49 -4.59 5.95
N THR A 10 -12.90 -3.76 6.91
CA THR A 10 -12.62 -3.97 8.34
C THR A 10 -13.04 -5.34 8.87
N GLU A 11 -14.11 -5.91 8.29
CA GLU A 11 -14.65 -7.22 8.68
C GLU A 11 -14.05 -8.40 7.90
N LEU A 12 -13.03 -8.16 7.06
CA LEU A 12 -12.36 -9.23 6.33
C LEU A 12 -11.68 -10.18 7.32
N ASN A 13 -12.09 -11.45 7.33
CA ASN A 13 -11.47 -12.48 8.16
C ASN A 13 -10.37 -13.24 7.39
N PRO A 14 -9.08 -13.01 7.68
CA PRO A 14 -7.99 -13.63 6.94
C PRO A 14 -7.89 -15.14 7.16
N LYS A 15 -8.39 -15.65 8.30
CA LYS A 15 -8.30 -17.07 8.66
C LYS A 15 -9.15 -17.99 7.78
N ARG A 16 -10.07 -17.42 6.98
CA ARG A 16 -10.91 -18.20 6.05
C ARG A 16 -10.15 -18.67 4.80
N PHE A 17 -9.00 -18.06 4.51
CA PHE A 17 -8.14 -18.41 3.38
C PHE A 17 -7.10 -19.45 3.82
N THR A 18 -7.44 -20.73 3.69
CA THR A 18 -6.57 -21.86 4.06
C THR A 18 -6.17 -22.65 2.81
N ILE A 19 -5.19 -23.55 2.94
CA ILE A 19 -4.74 -24.43 1.86
C ILE A 19 -5.92 -25.24 1.24
N ARG A 20 -6.95 -25.56 2.03
CA ARG A 20 -8.12 -26.32 1.56
C ARG A 20 -9.16 -25.45 0.85
N THR A 21 -9.23 -24.15 1.14
CA THR A 21 -10.27 -23.26 0.60
C THR A 21 -9.75 -22.41 -0.56
N VAL A 22 -8.48 -22.01 -0.51
CA VAL A 22 -7.82 -21.14 -1.48
C VAL A 22 -7.85 -21.69 -2.92
N PRO A 23 -7.60 -22.98 -3.20
CA PRO A 23 -7.59 -23.49 -4.58
C PRO A 23 -8.92 -23.29 -5.33
N ASN A 24 -10.06 -23.43 -4.63
CA ASN A 24 -11.37 -23.19 -5.23
C ASN A 24 -11.62 -21.69 -5.48
N LEU A 25 -11.14 -20.84 -4.58
CA LEU A 25 -11.29 -19.38 -4.70
C LEU A 25 -10.38 -18.78 -5.78
N LEU A 26 -9.17 -19.32 -5.95
CA LEU A 26 -8.21 -18.88 -6.97
C LEU A 26 -8.73 -19.08 -8.39
N LYS A 27 -9.46 -20.18 -8.67
CA LYS A 27 -10.07 -20.42 -9.99
C LYS A 27 -11.02 -19.31 -10.45
N LYS A 28 -11.56 -18.53 -9.51
CA LYS A 28 -12.55 -17.48 -9.78
C LYS A 28 -11.97 -16.07 -9.61
N SER A 29 -10.75 -15.94 -9.11
CA SER A 29 -10.15 -14.65 -8.76
C SER A 29 -9.35 -14.10 -9.93
N THR A 30 -9.67 -12.89 -10.35
CA THR A 30 -8.88 -12.07 -11.30
C THR A 30 -7.99 -11.06 -10.59
N ALA A 31 -7.95 -11.10 -9.25
CA ALA A 31 -7.14 -10.17 -8.48
C ALA A 31 -5.65 -10.31 -8.86
N TRP A 32 -5.02 -9.17 -9.13
CA TRP A 32 -3.62 -9.02 -9.54
C TRP A 32 -3.28 -9.41 -10.99
N GLN A 33 -4.28 -9.65 -11.85
CA GLN A 33 -4.06 -9.94 -13.27
C GLN A 33 -3.22 -8.84 -13.96
N ASP A 34 -3.49 -7.58 -13.63
CA ASP A 34 -2.82 -6.41 -14.24
C ASP A 34 -1.57 -5.95 -13.45
N CYS A 35 -1.04 -6.77 -12.54
CA CYS A 35 0.11 -6.39 -11.71
C CYS A 35 1.35 -6.07 -12.55
N CYS A 36 1.59 -6.85 -13.60
CA CYS A 36 2.69 -6.63 -14.53
C CYS A 36 2.52 -5.31 -15.30
N ASP A 37 1.30 -4.99 -15.75
CA ASP A 37 1.01 -3.74 -16.47
C ASP A 37 1.06 -2.50 -15.56
N GLY A 38 0.90 -2.72 -14.26
CA GLY A 38 0.98 -1.72 -13.19
C GLY A 38 2.39 -1.24 -12.87
N GLN A 39 3.43 -1.74 -13.53
CA GLN A 39 4.81 -1.28 -13.30
C GLN A 39 4.95 0.23 -13.59
N ARG A 40 5.58 0.96 -12.66
CA ARG A 40 5.81 2.42 -12.76
C ARG A 40 7.24 2.78 -12.33
N PRO A 41 7.87 3.80 -12.93
CA PRO A 41 9.22 4.23 -12.56
C PRO A 41 9.31 4.71 -11.11
N LEU A 42 10.29 4.19 -10.36
CA LEU A 42 10.53 4.57 -8.96
C LEU A 42 10.89 6.05 -8.80
N GLU A 43 11.62 6.62 -9.76
CA GLU A 43 12.04 8.02 -9.75
C GLU A 43 10.86 8.99 -9.55
N GLN A 44 9.71 8.70 -10.18
CA GLN A 44 8.51 9.51 -10.02
C GLN A 44 7.97 9.48 -8.58
N ALA A 45 8.02 8.32 -7.93
CA ALA A 45 7.62 8.17 -6.53
C ALA A 45 8.58 8.94 -5.60
N ILE A 46 9.90 8.86 -5.85
CA ILE A 46 10.92 9.59 -5.07
C ILE A 46 10.73 11.10 -5.21
N LYS A 47 10.51 11.61 -6.42
CA LYS A 47 10.23 13.05 -6.66
C LYS A 47 8.99 13.52 -5.89
N ARG A 48 7.90 12.73 -5.93
CA ARG A 48 6.66 13.03 -5.17
C ARG A 48 6.92 13.03 -3.66
N PHE A 49 7.69 12.06 -3.17
CA PHE A 49 8.03 11.94 -1.75
C PHE A 49 8.91 13.10 -1.26
N ALA A 50 9.94 13.49 -2.02
CA ALA A 50 10.78 14.63 -1.70
C ALA A 50 9.97 15.94 -1.66
N LYS A 51 9.04 16.12 -2.61
CA LYS A 51 8.12 17.27 -2.62
C LYS A 51 7.22 17.29 -1.38
N SER A 52 6.61 16.16 -0.99
CA SER A 52 5.76 16.10 0.20
C SER A 52 6.54 16.37 1.49
N ARG A 53 7.79 15.91 1.57
CA ARG A 53 8.68 16.18 2.71
C ARG A 53 9.03 17.67 2.83
N ASN A 54 9.35 18.31 1.71
CA ASN A 54 9.68 19.74 1.69
C ASN A 54 8.44 20.62 1.97
N ALA A 55 7.25 20.18 1.56
CA ALA A 55 5.99 20.84 1.91
C ALA A 55 5.69 20.74 3.42
N ALA A 56 5.95 19.59 4.05
CA ALA A 56 5.85 19.43 5.51
C ALA A 56 6.92 20.25 6.27
N ALA A 57 8.11 20.42 5.68
CA ALA A 57 9.18 21.23 6.26
C ALA A 57 8.87 22.74 6.30
N CYS A 58 7.96 23.22 5.44
CA CYS A 58 7.53 24.63 5.46
C CYS A 58 6.60 24.98 6.65
N GLY A 59 6.18 24.01 7.47
CA GLY A 59 5.24 24.24 8.57
C GLY A 59 5.58 23.66 9.95
N GLN A 60 6.57 22.76 10.09
CA GLN A 60 6.67 21.95 11.32
C GLN A 60 8.05 21.75 11.95
N LEU A 61 9.15 22.27 11.39
CA LEU A 61 10.49 21.90 11.88
C LEU A 61 11.22 22.92 12.77
N ALA A 62 10.59 24.01 13.20
CA ALA A 62 11.27 24.96 14.09
C ALA A 62 11.47 24.45 15.53
N PRO A 63 10.51 23.82 16.24
CA PRO A 63 10.73 23.51 17.66
C PRO A 63 11.31 22.11 17.96
N ALA A 64 11.36 21.17 16.99
CA ALA A 64 11.71 19.78 17.31
C ALA A 64 13.22 19.54 17.56
N ILE A 65 14.09 20.44 17.09
CA ILE A 65 15.55 20.33 17.29
C ILE A 65 15.96 20.87 18.67
N GLU A 66 15.16 21.74 19.29
CA GLU A 66 15.43 22.31 20.63
C GLU A 66 15.06 21.37 21.78
N GLN A 67 14.20 20.37 21.55
CA GLN A 67 13.78 19.42 22.57
C GLN A 67 14.82 18.32 22.87
N TRP A 68 15.93 18.28 22.12
CA TRP A 68 17.02 17.31 22.31
C TRP A 68 18.37 17.99 22.57
N LYS A 69 18.35 19.19 23.14
CA LYS A 69 19.49 19.81 23.81
C LYS A 69 19.25 19.88 25.31
#